data_AF-A0A4P5SB63-F1
#
_entry.id   AF-A0A4P5SB63-F1
#
_cell.length_a   1.000
_cell.length_b   1.000
_cell.length_c   1.000
_cell.angle_alpha   90.00
_cell.angle_beta   90.00
_cell.angle_gamma   90.00
#
_symmetry.space_group_name_H-M   'P 1'
#
loop_
_entity.id
_entity.type
_entity.pdbx_description
1 polymer ?
#
loop_
_entity_poly.entity_id
_entity_poly.type
_entity_poly.pdbx_seq_one_letter_code
_entity_poly.pdbx_strand_id
1 'polypeptide(L)'
;MTNSGNESEDLSSTANTSEKTRRAVRRDLERVRRLVDAAISALDDSDVSPAPLIPASPKTEPTFVAKTNKVAETKPEEDQSALPSASAAAIFAQLRAEVMEKPIKKVPETKAEPPTKSAPPAPPAQKLTPPPKPVPPAPPAKKVPETKAEPPTKSAPPKSSPIRSVDSIRSRRDAVIVEVTPDLLKRARRMLRDQENLLLDAVRRSRGRYESSRLLPDRAHEGVAWSNLLTPMVNTVYLEGRMAVGKKNRITEMPERLLVEFSESFSAPLRERLVNTMRSTVSEGPYESNAELTRVMGAALGARFREWRGSDLEDHAAYVLAAVYTRGCYDAAGPGVCLKWVADETGRCPDADDNALEPTIKGHAFPTGQKYPPAHPGCRCFVIPDGESKSVPEGKSLPANA
;
A
#
# COMPACT_ATOMS: atom_id res chain seq x y z
N MET A 1 -15.81 -67.80 30.39
CA MET A 1 -17.03 -66.98 30.22
C MET A 1 -16.63 -65.51 30.36
N THR A 2 -17.03 -64.69 29.37
CA THR A 2 -17.02 -63.21 29.29
C THR A 2 -15.64 -62.52 29.39
N ASN A 3 -15.20 -61.61 28.50
CA ASN A 3 -15.93 -60.52 27.87
C ASN A 3 -15.16 -60.01 26.61
N SER A 4 -15.73 -60.13 25.41
CA SER A 4 -15.15 -59.63 24.14
C SER A 4 -16.24 -59.00 23.28
N GLY A 5 -16.89 -57.96 23.81
CA GLY A 5 -18.10 -57.39 23.19
C GLY A 5 -18.24 -55.87 23.21
N ASN A 6 -17.21 -55.09 23.56
CA ASN A 6 -17.40 -53.65 23.81
C ASN A 6 -16.65 -52.68 22.88
N GLU A 7 -15.97 -53.14 21.83
CA GLU A 7 -15.19 -52.24 20.94
C GLU A 7 -15.90 -51.90 19.62
N SER A 8 -17.03 -52.54 19.30
CA SER A 8 -17.75 -52.31 18.04
C SER A 8 -18.82 -51.22 18.09
N GLU A 9 -19.25 -50.77 19.28
CA GLU A 9 -20.30 -49.74 19.41
C GLU A 9 -19.77 -48.29 19.39
N ASP A 10 -18.52 -48.06 19.81
CA ASP A 10 -17.94 -46.70 19.90
C ASP A 10 -17.53 -46.12 18.53
N LEU A 11 -17.12 -46.97 17.58
CA LEU A 11 -16.76 -46.54 16.21
C LEU A 11 -18.01 -46.17 15.38
N SER A 12 -19.15 -46.79 15.67
CA SER A 12 -20.45 -46.48 15.06
C SER A 12 -20.97 -45.11 15.51
N SER A 13 -20.87 -44.82 16.81
CA SER A 13 -21.39 -43.58 17.42
C SER A 13 -20.62 -42.32 16.96
N THR A 14 -19.29 -42.43 16.84
CA THR A 14 -18.41 -41.33 16.41
C THR A 14 -18.56 -41.00 14.92
N ALA A 15 -18.73 -42.01 14.06
CA ALA A 15 -19.00 -41.83 12.63
C ALA A 15 -20.34 -41.10 12.38
N ASN A 16 -21.38 -41.47 13.14
CA ASN A 16 -22.72 -40.89 13.03
C ASN A 16 -22.76 -39.42 13.50
N THR A 17 -21.92 -39.07 14.46
CA THR A 17 -21.76 -37.68 14.94
C THR A 17 -21.04 -36.80 13.91
N SER A 18 -19.99 -37.34 13.26
CA SER A 18 -19.27 -36.65 12.18
C SER A 18 -20.17 -36.33 10.98
N GLU A 19 -21.05 -37.27 10.62
CA GLU A 19 -21.98 -37.09 9.50
C GLU A 19 -23.08 -36.06 9.83
N LYS A 20 -23.58 -36.05 11.07
CA LYS A 20 -24.52 -35.01 11.55
C LYS A 20 -23.91 -33.62 11.49
N THR A 21 -22.65 -33.46 11.90
CA THR A 21 -21.93 -32.18 11.83
C THR A 21 -21.75 -31.72 10.38
N ARG A 22 -21.37 -32.62 9.47
CA ARG A 22 -21.26 -32.30 8.03
C ARG A 22 -22.59 -31.87 7.41
N ARG A 23 -23.70 -32.53 7.80
CA ARG A 23 -25.05 -32.15 7.35
C ARG A 23 -25.51 -30.81 7.94
N ALA A 24 -25.08 -30.46 9.16
CA ALA A 24 -25.37 -29.14 9.75
C ALA A 24 -24.60 -28.03 9.03
N VAL A 25 -23.29 -28.21 8.84
CA VAL A 25 -22.44 -27.25 8.12
C VAL A 25 -22.94 -27.03 6.68
N ARG A 26 -23.38 -28.08 5.98
CA ARG A 26 -23.95 -27.96 4.63
C ARG A 26 -25.23 -27.12 4.63
N ARG A 27 -26.12 -27.32 5.61
CA ARG A 27 -27.36 -26.52 5.74
C ARG A 27 -27.06 -25.06 6.03
N ASP A 28 -26.09 -24.78 6.88
CA ASP A 28 -25.70 -23.39 7.21
C ASP A 28 -25.07 -22.69 6.00
N LEU A 29 -24.21 -23.38 5.25
CA LEU A 29 -23.66 -22.88 3.98
C LEU A 29 -24.75 -22.56 2.96
N GLU A 30 -25.77 -23.41 2.85
CA GLU A 30 -26.88 -23.18 1.92
C GLU A 30 -27.77 -22.01 2.37
N ARG A 31 -27.90 -21.80 3.68
CA ARG A 31 -28.60 -20.63 4.25
C ARG A 31 -27.84 -19.33 3.95
N VAL A 32 -26.52 -19.33 4.12
CA VAL A 32 -25.66 -18.18 3.79
C VAL A 32 -25.75 -17.87 2.30
N ARG A 33 -25.68 -18.89 1.44
CA ARG A 33 -25.83 -18.71 -0.01
C ARG A 33 -27.14 -18.04 -0.38
N ARG A 34 -28.28 -18.48 0.19
CA ARG A 34 -29.59 -17.85 -0.06
C ARG A 34 -29.66 -16.40 0.40
N LEU A 35 -29.01 -16.05 1.50
CA LEU A 35 -28.95 -14.66 1.98
C LEU A 35 -28.11 -13.78 1.05
N VAL A 36 -27.00 -14.31 0.53
CA VAL A 36 -26.17 -13.62 -0.46
C VAL A 36 -26.93 -13.43 -1.77
N ASP A 37 -27.60 -14.47 -2.28
CA ASP A 37 -28.39 -14.38 -3.51
C ASP A 37 -29.56 -13.38 -3.37
N ALA A 38 -30.22 -13.35 -2.20
CA ALA A 38 -31.26 -12.36 -1.91
C ALA A 38 -30.72 -10.92 -1.82
N ALA A 39 -29.52 -10.73 -1.26
CA ALA A 39 -28.87 -9.42 -1.20
C ALA A 39 -28.45 -8.92 -2.59
N ILE A 40 -27.96 -9.82 -3.45
CA ILE A 40 -27.62 -9.50 -4.85
C ILE A 40 -28.88 -9.10 -5.62
N SER A 41 -29.97 -9.86 -5.49
CA SER A 41 -31.25 -9.53 -6.13
C SER A 41 -31.80 -8.17 -5.68
N ALA A 42 -31.67 -7.83 -4.40
CA ALA A 42 -32.12 -6.54 -3.86
C ALA A 42 -31.29 -5.34 -4.38
N LEU A 43 -30.03 -5.58 -4.76
CA LEU A 43 -29.16 -4.57 -5.37
C LEU A 43 -29.48 -4.37 -6.85
N ASP A 44 -29.92 -5.41 -7.57
CA ASP A 44 -30.34 -5.33 -8.97
C ASP A 44 -31.74 -4.69 -9.14
N ASP A 45 -32.64 -4.82 -8.16
CA ASP A 45 -33.97 -4.18 -8.18
C ASP A 45 -33.95 -2.67 -7.87
N SER A 46 -32.78 -2.10 -7.54
CA SER A 46 -32.62 -0.67 -7.25
C SER A 46 -32.35 0.14 -8.53
N ASP A 47 -33.31 0.14 -9.46
CA ASP A 47 -33.33 1.04 -10.62
C ASP A 47 -33.73 2.47 -10.16
N VAL A 48 -32.74 3.28 -9.77
CA VAL A 48 -32.94 4.67 -9.35
C VAL A 48 -32.94 5.58 -10.57
N SER A 49 -34.14 5.85 -11.09
CA SER A 49 -34.43 7.03 -11.90
C SER A 49 -34.43 8.29 -10.99
N PRO A 50 -33.66 9.35 -11.28
CA PRO A 50 -33.53 10.49 -10.38
C PRO A 50 -34.70 11.48 -10.57
N ALA A 51 -35.57 11.59 -9.56
CA ALA A 51 -36.58 12.66 -9.47
C ALA A 51 -36.07 13.82 -8.59
N PRO A 52 -36.50 15.07 -8.85
CA PRO A 52 -35.79 16.28 -8.45
C PRO A 52 -36.02 16.74 -6.99
N LEU A 53 -35.01 17.44 -6.49
CA LEU A 53 -34.90 18.01 -5.14
C LEU A 53 -35.99 19.07 -4.84
N ILE A 54 -36.68 18.92 -3.70
CA ILE A 54 -37.38 20.00 -2.98
C ILE A 54 -37.01 19.89 -1.49
N PRO A 55 -36.64 20.98 -0.80
CA PRO A 55 -36.21 20.94 0.60
C PRO A 55 -37.38 21.13 1.57
N ALA A 56 -37.41 20.39 2.68
CA ALA A 56 -38.25 20.70 3.83
C ALA A 56 -37.56 20.33 5.16
N SER A 57 -37.66 21.27 6.09
CA SER A 57 -37.05 21.45 7.42
C SER A 57 -37.37 20.35 8.48
N PRO A 58 -36.72 20.40 9.67
CA PRO A 58 -36.40 19.21 10.47
C PRO A 58 -37.51 18.81 11.45
N LYS A 59 -37.65 17.50 11.68
CA LYS A 59 -38.48 16.91 12.75
C LYS A 59 -37.59 16.16 13.76
N THR A 60 -37.51 16.75 14.95
CA THR A 60 -37.65 16.16 16.29
C THR A 60 -37.15 14.72 16.52
N GLU A 61 -36.09 14.61 17.33
CA GLU A 61 -35.61 13.38 17.97
C GLU A 61 -36.59 12.90 19.08
N PRO A 62 -36.81 11.59 19.25
CA PRO A 62 -37.46 11.04 20.42
C PRO A 62 -36.45 10.74 21.54
N THR A 63 -36.68 11.40 22.68
CA THR A 63 -36.02 11.18 23.97
C THR A 63 -36.36 9.80 24.53
N PHE A 64 -35.34 8.98 24.84
CA PHE A 64 -35.52 7.74 25.60
C PHE A 64 -35.22 8.00 27.09
N VAL A 65 -36.26 7.90 27.92
CA VAL A 65 -36.22 8.06 29.38
C VAL A 65 -35.94 6.69 30.00
N ALA A 66 -34.77 6.52 30.63
CA ALA A 66 -34.49 5.38 31.50
C ALA A 66 -34.62 5.80 32.97
N LYS A 67 -35.55 5.13 33.66
CA LYS A 67 -35.92 5.31 35.07
C LYS A 67 -34.73 4.99 35.98
N THR A 68 -34.45 5.91 36.89
CA THR A 68 -33.57 5.73 38.04
C THR A 68 -34.31 4.98 39.15
N ASN A 69 -33.64 4.02 39.78
CA ASN A 69 -34.06 3.44 41.06
C ASN A 69 -33.10 3.92 42.14
N LYS A 70 -33.69 4.46 43.20
CA LYS A 70 -33.10 5.19 44.33
C LYS A 70 -32.77 4.22 45.46
N VAL A 71 -31.55 4.24 46.02
CA VAL A 71 -31.31 3.95 47.44
C VAL A 71 -30.10 4.74 47.97
N ALA A 72 -30.36 5.44 49.09
CA ALA A 72 -29.49 5.94 50.16
C ALA A 72 -28.48 7.07 49.90
N GLU A 73 -28.89 8.26 50.35
CA GLU A 73 -28.04 9.38 50.74
C GLU A 73 -27.32 9.10 52.07
N THR A 74 -26.02 9.36 52.10
CA THR A 74 -25.31 9.87 53.30
C THR A 74 -24.25 10.86 52.83
N LYS A 75 -24.35 12.11 53.28
CA LYS A 75 -23.33 13.19 53.27
C LYS A 75 -23.42 13.86 54.67
N PRO A 76 -22.44 14.62 55.18
CA PRO A 76 -21.15 14.99 54.59
C PRO A 76 -19.94 14.91 55.54
N GLU A 77 -18.74 14.82 54.97
CA GLU A 77 -17.56 15.42 55.58
C GLU A 77 -16.73 16.06 54.47
N GLU A 78 -16.53 17.37 54.59
CA GLU A 78 -15.63 18.16 53.76
C GLU A 78 -14.21 17.90 54.25
N ASP A 79 -13.34 17.43 53.36
CA ASP A 79 -11.92 17.74 53.47
C ASP A 79 -11.40 18.19 52.10
N GLN A 80 -11.03 19.47 52.06
CA GLN A 80 -10.45 20.13 50.92
C GLN A 80 -8.95 19.80 50.89
N SER A 81 -8.52 18.90 50.01
CA SER A 81 -7.14 18.89 49.55
C SER A 81 -7.09 18.95 48.03
N ALA A 82 -6.83 20.17 47.55
CA ALA A 82 -6.56 20.46 46.16
C ALA A 82 -5.24 19.78 45.75
N LEU A 83 -5.30 18.84 44.81
CA LEU A 83 -4.13 18.39 44.05
C LEU A 83 -3.93 19.33 42.85
N PRO A 84 -2.76 19.96 42.66
CA PRO A 84 -2.51 20.73 41.45
C PRO A 84 -2.28 19.78 40.28
N SER A 85 -2.97 20.02 39.16
CA SER A 85 -2.67 19.35 37.89
C SER A 85 -1.31 19.81 37.38
N ALA A 86 -0.25 19.10 37.74
CA ALA A 86 1.06 19.32 37.14
C ALA A 86 1.01 18.88 35.67
N SER A 87 1.17 19.84 34.76
CA SER A 87 1.36 19.58 33.32
C SER A 87 2.55 18.62 33.12
N ALA A 88 2.46 17.72 32.14
CA ALA A 88 3.54 16.79 31.78
C ALA A 88 4.91 17.47 31.61
N ALA A 89 4.94 18.76 31.25
CA ALA A 89 6.15 19.56 31.18
C ALA A 89 6.87 19.73 32.54
N ALA A 90 6.14 19.80 33.66
CA ALA A 90 6.70 19.91 35.00
C ALA A 90 7.40 18.60 35.44
N ILE A 91 6.83 17.45 35.05
CA ILE A 91 7.39 16.13 35.34
C ILE A 91 8.72 15.94 34.61
N PHE A 92 8.83 16.38 33.34
CA PHE A 92 10.08 16.31 32.59
C PHE A 92 11.14 17.31 33.05
N ALA A 93 10.74 18.46 33.63
CA ALA A 93 11.67 19.39 34.25
C ALA A 93 12.28 18.81 35.54
N GLN A 94 11.47 18.12 36.34
CA GLN A 94 11.90 17.52 37.59
C GLN A 94 12.87 16.33 37.39
N LEU A 95 12.63 15.50 36.37
CA LEU A 95 13.56 14.42 35.98
C LEU A 95 14.91 14.94 35.44
N ARG A 96 14.97 16.15 34.86
CA ARG A 96 16.25 16.74 34.42
C ARG A 96 17.03 17.33 35.60
N ALA A 97 16.35 17.87 36.60
CA ALA A 97 16.99 18.38 37.81
C ALA A 97 17.63 17.24 38.63
N GLU A 98 16.96 16.08 38.75
CA GLU A 98 17.49 14.91 39.48
C GLU A 98 18.74 14.28 38.84
N VAL A 99 18.96 14.45 37.54
CA VAL A 99 20.14 13.92 36.85
C VAL A 99 21.38 14.81 37.03
N MET A 100 21.20 16.08 37.41
CA MET A 100 22.32 17.02 37.58
C MET A 100 22.94 17.04 38.99
N GLU A 101 22.37 16.34 39.99
CA GLU A 101 22.85 16.41 41.39
C GLU A 101 23.60 15.17 41.92
N LYS A 102 23.91 14.15 41.11
CA LYS A 102 24.71 13.00 41.58
C LYS A 102 26.14 13.02 41.00
N PRO A 103 27.18 13.27 41.82
CA PRO A 103 28.56 13.19 41.36
C PRO A 103 28.98 11.71 41.25
N ILE A 104 29.39 11.30 40.05
CA ILE A 104 29.98 9.99 39.79
C ILE A 104 31.40 9.98 40.38
N LYS A 105 31.65 9.05 41.31
CA LYS A 105 32.98 8.77 41.87
C LYS A 105 33.95 8.33 40.77
N LYS A 106 35.11 8.99 40.68
CA LYS A 106 36.28 8.60 39.87
C LYS A 106 36.91 7.30 40.39
N VAL A 107 37.23 6.38 39.47
CA VAL A 107 38.16 5.24 39.65
C VAL A 107 38.98 5.13 38.34
N PRO A 108 40.28 4.78 38.38
CA PRO A 108 41.32 5.50 37.62
C PRO A 108 41.64 4.94 36.23
N GLU A 109 42.33 5.78 35.46
CA GLU A 109 42.90 5.54 34.15
C GLU A 109 43.78 4.28 34.12
N THR A 110 43.53 3.41 33.15
CA THR A 110 44.51 2.45 32.65
C THR A 110 44.68 2.66 31.15
N LYS A 111 45.94 2.84 30.78
CA LYS A 111 46.51 3.14 29.47
C LYS A 111 46.45 1.87 28.59
N ALA A 112 45.88 1.97 27.38
CA ALA A 112 46.11 0.99 26.31
C ALA A 112 45.87 1.62 24.93
N GLU A 113 46.82 1.35 24.03
CA GLU A 113 46.93 1.79 22.63
C GLU A 113 45.76 1.37 21.71
N PRO A 114 45.55 2.08 20.59
CA PRO A 114 44.58 1.70 19.57
C PRO A 114 45.19 0.79 18.48
N PRO A 115 44.51 -0.28 18.04
CA PRO A 115 44.79 -0.90 16.75
C PRO A 115 43.83 -0.40 15.65
N THR A 116 44.45 0.27 14.67
CA THR A 116 44.28 0.08 13.22
C THR A 116 42.89 -0.21 12.63
N LYS A 117 42.38 0.74 11.85
CA LYS A 117 41.53 0.46 10.68
C LYS A 117 42.18 1.03 9.42
N SER A 118 42.49 0.12 8.50
CA SER A 118 42.93 0.41 7.14
C SER A 118 41.72 0.43 6.21
N ALA A 119 41.53 1.51 5.46
CA ALA A 119 40.78 1.56 4.21
C ALA A 119 41.45 2.62 3.28
N PRO A 120 41.38 2.46 1.95
CA PRO A 120 42.39 2.88 0.98
C PRO A 120 42.32 4.36 0.52
N PRO A 121 43.39 4.88 -0.16
CA PRO A 121 43.55 6.31 -0.44
C PRO A 121 42.88 6.80 -1.72
N ALA A 122 42.36 8.03 -1.66
CA ALA A 122 42.02 8.87 -2.81
C ALA A 122 43.25 9.75 -3.21
N PRO A 123 43.44 10.06 -4.51
CA PRO A 123 44.58 10.84 -5.00
C PRO A 123 44.44 12.36 -4.76
N PRO A 124 45.55 13.13 -4.78
CA PRO A 124 45.61 14.48 -4.20
C PRO A 124 45.20 15.62 -5.16
N ALA A 125 44.79 16.72 -4.54
CA ALA A 125 44.40 17.99 -5.15
C ALA A 125 45.56 18.74 -5.83
N GLN A 126 45.27 19.36 -6.98
CA GLN A 126 46.12 20.36 -7.63
C GLN A 126 45.53 21.77 -7.50
N LYS A 127 46.44 22.75 -7.42
CA LYS A 127 46.28 24.17 -7.09
C LYS A 127 45.54 24.99 -8.18
N LEU A 128 44.83 26.00 -7.72
CA LEU A 128 44.17 27.08 -8.47
C LEU A 128 45.17 28.12 -9.05
N THR A 129 44.86 28.64 -10.25
CA THR A 129 45.24 29.97 -10.74
C THR A 129 44.06 30.65 -11.49
N PRO A 130 44.00 32.00 -11.55
CA PRO A 130 42.75 32.78 -11.79
C PRO A 130 42.56 33.26 -13.26
N PRO A 131 41.42 33.90 -13.60
CA PRO A 131 40.93 34.03 -14.99
C PRO A 131 41.25 35.37 -15.66
N PRO A 132 41.11 35.48 -17.00
CA PRO A 132 40.94 36.78 -17.65
C PRO A 132 39.56 36.95 -18.32
N LYS A 133 39.15 38.23 -18.39
CA LYS A 133 37.90 38.81 -18.89
C LYS A 133 38.06 39.35 -20.35
N PRO A 134 37.00 39.90 -21.01
CA PRO A 134 36.63 39.67 -22.43
C PRO A 134 36.98 40.81 -23.41
N VAL A 135 36.82 40.58 -24.73
CA VAL A 135 36.78 41.62 -25.79
C VAL A 135 35.73 41.29 -26.90
N PRO A 136 35.01 42.28 -27.50
CA PRO A 136 33.89 42.13 -28.45
C PRO A 136 34.25 42.57 -29.93
N PRO A 137 33.34 43.04 -30.86
CA PRO A 137 32.74 42.28 -31.99
C PRO A 137 32.84 42.90 -33.44
N ALA A 138 32.25 42.20 -34.46
CA ALA A 138 31.60 42.68 -35.74
C ALA A 138 32.46 42.92 -37.04
N PRO A 139 31.91 43.10 -38.29
CA PRO A 139 30.74 42.54 -39.05
C PRO A 139 31.05 42.21 -40.59
N PRO A 140 30.20 42.42 -41.64
CA PRO A 140 29.39 41.40 -42.36
C PRO A 140 29.47 41.37 -43.92
N ALA A 141 28.84 40.39 -44.60
CA ALA A 141 28.40 40.43 -46.02
C ALA A 141 27.55 39.19 -46.38
N LYS A 142 26.66 39.12 -47.40
CA LYS A 142 25.67 39.98 -48.06
C LYS A 142 24.86 39.05 -49.01
N LYS A 143 23.53 39.23 -49.04
CA LYS A 143 22.54 39.05 -50.15
C LYS A 143 22.24 37.68 -50.84
N VAL A 144 20.93 37.41 -50.80
CA VAL A 144 19.93 36.66 -51.62
C VAL A 144 20.12 36.70 -53.16
N PRO A 145 19.53 35.78 -53.94
CA PRO A 145 18.17 35.95 -54.52
C PRO A 145 17.29 34.68 -54.42
N GLU A 146 16.04 34.76 -53.92
CA GLU A 146 14.77 34.92 -54.65
C GLU A 146 14.53 33.88 -55.77
N THR A 147 13.66 32.91 -55.48
CA THR A 147 12.78 32.28 -56.49
C THR A 147 11.40 32.05 -55.87
N LYS A 148 10.39 32.39 -56.67
CA LYS A 148 8.98 32.64 -56.38
C LYS A 148 8.16 31.41 -56.78
N ALA A 149 7.30 30.87 -55.92
CA ALA A 149 6.13 30.06 -56.31
C ALA A 149 5.12 29.86 -55.16
N GLU A 150 3.90 30.35 -55.43
CA GLU A 150 2.53 30.04 -54.96
C GLU A 150 2.16 29.40 -53.59
N PRO A 151 0.96 29.73 -53.07
CA PRO A 151 0.58 29.49 -51.68
C PRO A 151 -0.03 28.09 -51.46
N PRO A 152 0.37 27.33 -50.43
CA PRO A 152 -0.43 26.22 -49.96
C PRO A 152 -1.54 26.72 -49.03
N THR A 153 -2.75 26.51 -49.52
CA THR A 153 -4.01 26.33 -48.79
C THR A 153 -3.84 26.03 -47.29
N LYS A 154 -4.37 26.94 -46.46
CA LYS A 154 -4.61 26.74 -45.03
C LYS A 154 -5.56 25.56 -44.83
N SER A 155 -4.99 24.37 -44.72
CA SER A 155 -5.64 23.23 -44.10
C SER A 155 -5.32 23.33 -42.62
N ALA A 156 -6.24 23.92 -41.84
CA ALA A 156 -6.11 23.94 -40.38
C ALA A 156 -6.07 22.48 -39.90
N PRO A 157 -5.00 22.02 -39.23
CA PRO A 157 -5.00 20.69 -38.64
C PRO A 157 -6.07 20.64 -37.54
N PRO A 158 -6.83 19.53 -37.42
CA PRO A 158 -7.69 19.34 -36.27
C PRO A 158 -6.79 19.41 -35.02
N LYS A 159 -7.22 20.20 -34.03
CA LYS A 159 -6.54 20.33 -32.74
C LYS A 159 -6.65 18.99 -31.97
N SER A 160 -5.91 17.97 -32.38
CA SER A 160 -5.52 16.91 -31.47
C SER A 160 -4.61 17.56 -30.44
N SER A 161 -4.97 17.43 -29.17
CA SER A 161 -4.05 17.82 -28.11
C SER A 161 -2.77 17.00 -28.33
N PRO A 162 -1.56 17.60 -28.32
CA PRO A 162 -0.35 16.85 -28.55
C PRO A 162 -0.28 15.76 -27.47
N ILE A 163 -0.26 14.51 -27.90
CA ILE A 163 0.07 13.39 -27.03
C ILE A 163 1.44 13.74 -26.46
N ARG A 164 1.51 13.91 -25.14
CA ARG A 164 2.79 14.17 -24.48
C ARG A 164 3.72 13.02 -24.84
N SER A 165 5.00 13.31 -25.10
CA SER A 165 5.94 12.25 -25.44
C SER A 165 5.97 11.19 -24.33
N VAL A 166 6.17 9.93 -24.72
CA VAL A 166 6.24 8.80 -23.79
C VAL A 166 7.27 9.06 -22.68
N ASP A 167 8.42 9.63 -23.06
CA ASP A 167 9.48 9.99 -22.13
C ASP A 167 9.04 11.06 -21.13
N SER A 168 8.25 12.06 -21.56
CA SER A 168 7.69 13.07 -20.65
C SER A 168 6.77 12.44 -19.60
N ILE A 169 5.95 11.46 -19.99
CA ILE A 169 5.07 10.74 -19.06
C ILE A 169 5.91 9.90 -18.08
N ARG A 170 6.91 9.19 -18.58
CA ARG A 170 7.85 8.41 -17.76
C ARG A 170 8.58 9.29 -16.73
N SER A 171 9.15 10.42 -17.17
CA SER A 171 9.84 11.35 -16.26
C SER A 171 8.90 11.92 -15.20
N ARG A 172 7.63 12.19 -15.53
CA ARG A 172 6.64 12.62 -14.53
C ARG A 172 6.33 11.53 -13.50
N ARG A 173 6.18 10.27 -13.94
CA ARG A 173 6.03 9.12 -13.04
C ARG A 173 7.20 9.03 -12.08
N ASP A 174 8.42 9.07 -12.59
CA ASP A 174 9.62 8.93 -11.77
C ASP A 174 9.78 10.09 -10.79
N ALA A 175 9.49 11.32 -11.24
CA ALA A 175 9.54 12.51 -10.39
C ALA A 175 8.54 12.43 -9.21
N VAL A 176 7.26 12.11 -9.47
CA VAL A 176 6.27 12.02 -8.38
C VAL A 176 6.57 10.87 -7.42
N ILE A 177 7.06 9.74 -7.92
CA ILE A 177 7.45 8.61 -7.06
C ILE A 177 8.62 9.02 -6.16
N VAL A 178 9.66 9.64 -6.71
CA VAL A 178 10.81 10.14 -5.93
C VAL A 178 10.37 11.16 -4.88
N GLU A 179 9.42 12.03 -5.20
CA GLU A 179 8.90 13.04 -4.27
C GLU A 179 8.20 12.42 -3.06
N VAL A 180 7.32 11.43 -3.27
CA VAL A 180 6.50 10.86 -2.18
C VAL A 180 7.22 9.77 -1.38
N THR A 181 8.26 9.15 -1.96
CA THR A 181 8.92 7.98 -1.38
C THR A 181 9.54 8.24 0.00
N PRO A 182 10.27 9.34 0.27
CA PRO A 182 10.89 9.57 1.58
C PRO A 182 9.88 9.62 2.73
N ASP A 183 8.73 10.27 2.54
CA ASP A 183 7.68 10.35 3.56
C ASP A 183 6.99 8.99 3.76
N LEU A 184 6.71 8.28 2.66
CA LEU A 184 6.18 6.91 2.70
C LEU A 184 7.10 5.99 3.51
N LEU A 185 8.40 5.94 3.18
CA LEU A 185 9.35 5.06 3.84
C LEU A 185 9.49 5.39 5.32
N LYS A 186 9.48 6.68 5.69
CA LYS A 186 9.52 7.11 7.08
C LYS A 186 8.31 6.59 7.86
N ARG A 187 7.09 6.78 7.33
CA ARG A 187 5.84 6.32 7.96
C ARG A 187 5.77 4.79 8.02
N ALA A 188 6.08 4.12 6.92
CA ALA A 188 6.06 2.66 6.84
C ALA A 188 7.07 2.02 7.80
N ARG A 189 8.31 2.51 7.88
CA ARG A 189 9.31 2.01 8.85
C ARG A 189 8.86 2.18 10.30
N ARG A 190 8.13 3.26 10.61
CA ARG A 190 7.55 3.46 11.95
C ARG A 190 6.44 2.44 12.22
N MET A 191 5.46 2.30 11.32
CA MET A 191 4.39 1.30 11.43
C MET A 191 4.96 -0.11 11.60
N LEU A 192 5.95 -0.48 10.80
CA LEU A 192 6.62 -1.78 10.87
C LEU A 192 7.34 -2.02 12.20
N ARG A 193 7.91 -0.97 12.81
CA ARG A 193 8.52 -1.08 14.14
C ARG A 193 7.45 -1.30 15.22
N ASP A 194 6.33 -0.60 15.12
CA ASP A 194 5.23 -0.77 16.06
C ASP A 194 4.61 -2.18 15.93
N GLN A 195 4.44 -2.69 14.70
CA GLN A 195 4.02 -4.06 14.43
C GLN A 195 5.04 -5.10 14.92
N GLU A 196 6.34 -4.90 14.72
CA GLU A 196 7.40 -5.76 15.24
C GLU A 196 7.33 -5.87 16.76
N ASN A 197 7.18 -4.74 17.46
CA ASN A 197 7.07 -4.71 18.91
C ASN A 197 5.85 -5.50 19.41
N LEU A 198 4.68 -5.23 18.82
CA LEU A 198 3.43 -5.94 19.16
C LEU A 198 3.56 -7.44 18.93
N LEU A 199 4.16 -7.86 17.81
CA LEU A 199 4.36 -9.27 17.49
C LEU A 199 5.33 -9.93 18.48
N LEU A 200 6.46 -9.30 18.78
CA LEU A 200 7.43 -9.87 19.73
C LEU A 200 6.87 -9.95 21.16
N ASP A 201 6.02 -9.00 21.55
CA ASP A 201 5.27 -9.09 22.81
C ASP A 201 4.24 -10.22 22.80
N ALA A 202 3.56 -10.45 21.68
CA ALA A 202 2.65 -11.59 21.53
C ALA A 202 3.40 -12.93 21.60
N VAL A 203 4.56 -13.03 20.95
CA VAL A 203 5.45 -14.21 20.99
C VAL A 203 5.85 -14.53 22.43
N ARG A 204 6.30 -13.53 23.22
CA ARG A 204 6.64 -13.71 24.64
C ARG A 204 5.47 -14.23 25.48
N ARG A 205 4.24 -13.77 25.20
CA ARG A 205 3.03 -14.16 25.93
C ARG A 205 2.44 -15.49 25.50
N SER A 206 2.74 -15.97 24.29
CA SER A 206 2.12 -17.16 23.70
C SER A 206 2.61 -18.50 24.28
N ARG A 207 3.75 -18.52 24.99
CA ARG A 207 4.30 -19.68 25.72
C ARG A 207 4.30 -21.00 24.91
N GLY A 208 4.90 -20.99 23.72
CA GLY A 208 5.00 -22.19 22.87
C GLY A 208 3.90 -22.35 21.82
N ARG A 209 2.81 -21.56 21.89
CA ARG A 209 1.66 -21.68 20.97
C ARG A 209 1.71 -20.65 19.85
N TYR A 210 2.56 -20.91 18.85
CA TYR A 210 2.79 -20.01 17.73
C TYR A 210 1.93 -20.36 16.51
N GLU A 211 0.68 -19.90 16.53
CA GLU A 211 -0.21 -19.93 15.37
C GLU A 211 -0.32 -18.52 14.78
N SER A 212 -0.24 -18.40 13.45
CA SER A 212 -0.31 -17.11 12.77
C SER A 212 -1.59 -16.34 13.08
N SER A 213 -2.72 -17.03 13.18
CA SER A 213 -4.03 -16.47 13.55
C SER A 213 -4.08 -15.87 14.97
N ARG A 214 -3.16 -16.27 15.85
CA ARG A 214 -3.08 -15.74 17.23
C ARG A 214 -2.09 -14.58 17.36
N LEU A 215 -1.06 -14.58 16.52
CA LEU A 215 0.07 -13.65 16.64
C LEU A 215 -0.07 -12.44 15.73
N LEU A 216 -0.65 -12.62 14.54
CA LEU A 216 -0.81 -11.55 13.56
C LEU A 216 -2.20 -10.94 13.65
N PRO A 217 -2.34 -9.62 13.43
CA PRO A 217 -3.65 -9.00 13.27
C PRO A 217 -4.45 -9.67 12.15
N ASP A 218 -5.77 -9.53 12.21
CA ASP A 218 -6.63 -9.92 11.08
C ASP A 218 -6.28 -9.10 9.82
N ARG A 219 -6.45 -9.70 8.64
CA ARG A 219 -6.09 -9.07 7.36
C ARG A 219 -6.87 -7.78 7.11
N ALA A 220 -8.15 -7.71 7.48
CA ALA A 220 -8.94 -6.51 7.27
C ALA A 220 -8.46 -5.36 8.16
N HIS A 221 -8.17 -5.65 9.44
CA HIS A 221 -7.60 -4.65 10.35
C HIS A 221 -6.23 -4.16 9.90
N GLU A 222 -5.36 -5.05 9.42
CA GLU A 222 -4.08 -4.67 8.84
C GLU A 222 -4.26 -3.82 7.57
N GLY A 223 -5.19 -4.20 6.69
CA GLY A 223 -5.52 -3.47 5.47
C GLY A 223 -5.96 -2.03 5.75
N VAL A 224 -6.80 -1.80 6.76
CA VAL A 224 -7.24 -0.45 7.18
C VAL A 224 -6.08 0.39 7.73
N ALA A 225 -5.19 -0.21 8.52
CA ALA A 225 -4.02 0.51 9.04
C ALA A 225 -3.08 0.94 7.91
N TRP A 226 -2.85 0.07 6.93
CA TRP A 226 -2.03 0.39 5.77
C TRP A 226 -2.71 1.37 4.82
N SER A 227 -4.02 1.25 4.57
CA SER A 227 -4.74 2.19 3.71
C SER A 227 -4.65 3.61 4.23
N ASN A 228 -4.95 3.81 5.51
CA ASN A 228 -4.83 5.13 6.16
C ASN A 228 -3.43 5.72 6.06
N LEU A 229 -2.38 4.89 6.17
CA LEU A 229 -1.00 5.32 6.02
C LEU A 229 -0.68 5.72 4.56
N LEU A 230 -1.16 4.93 3.59
CA LEU A 230 -0.84 5.06 2.18
C LEU A 230 -1.62 6.15 1.45
N THR A 231 -2.85 6.47 1.89
CA THR A 231 -3.77 7.45 1.26
C THR A 231 -3.08 8.70 0.70
N PRO A 232 -2.31 9.49 1.49
CA PRO A 232 -1.74 10.75 0.98
C PRO A 232 -0.77 10.56 -0.20
N MET A 233 0.07 9.52 -0.16
CA MET A 233 1.04 9.26 -1.23
C MET A 233 0.37 8.61 -2.44
N VAL A 234 -0.53 7.66 -2.21
CA VAL A 234 -1.27 6.97 -3.28
C VAL A 234 -2.16 7.93 -4.05
N ASN A 235 -2.89 8.83 -3.38
CA ASN A 235 -3.71 9.83 -4.05
C ASN A 235 -2.87 10.77 -4.93
N THR A 236 -1.74 11.26 -4.41
CA THR A 236 -0.83 12.12 -5.18
C THR A 236 -0.35 11.42 -6.46
N VAL A 237 0.16 10.19 -6.34
CA VAL A 237 0.70 9.43 -7.48
C VAL A 237 -0.40 9.02 -8.47
N TYR A 238 -1.56 8.59 -7.98
CA TYR A 238 -2.72 8.23 -8.79
C TYR A 238 -3.19 9.41 -9.64
N LEU A 239 -3.35 10.59 -9.03
CA LEU A 239 -3.77 11.80 -9.73
C LEU A 239 -2.74 12.26 -10.75
N GLU A 240 -1.45 12.19 -10.45
CA GLU A 240 -0.40 12.49 -11.42
C GLU A 240 -0.46 11.56 -12.65
N GLY A 241 -0.71 10.26 -12.44
CA GLY A 241 -0.96 9.30 -13.52
C GLY A 241 -2.18 9.67 -14.35
N ARG A 242 -3.30 10.01 -13.71
CA ARG A 242 -4.50 10.48 -14.43
C ARG A 242 -4.22 11.70 -15.29
N MET A 243 -3.49 12.68 -14.74
CA MET A 243 -3.13 13.93 -15.40
C MET A 243 -2.06 13.79 -16.48
N ALA A 244 -1.39 12.64 -16.55
CA ALA A 244 -0.40 12.37 -17.59
C ALA A 244 -1.02 12.02 -18.94
N VAL A 245 -2.17 11.34 -18.93
CA VAL A 245 -2.83 10.85 -20.14
C VAL A 245 -4.26 11.39 -20.34
N GLY A 246 -4.90 11.87 -19.28
CA GLY A 246 -6.29 12.33 -19.30
C GLY A 246 -6.47 13.84 -19.42
N LYS A 247 -7.72 14.24 -19.66
CA LYS A 247 -8.17 15.64 -19.51
C LYS A 247 -8.37 15.95 -18.01
N LYS A 248 -8.33 17.24 -17.65
CA LYS A 248 -8.67 17.69 -16.29
C LYS A 248 -10.07 17.18 -15.92
N ASN A 249 -10.15 16.27 -14.97
CA ASN A 249 -11.40 15.75 -14.40
C ASN A 249 -11.53 16.18 -12.93
N ARG A 250 -12.75 16.10 -12.40
CA ARG A 250 -13.09 16.45 -11.00
C ARG A 250 -12.69 15.39 -9.98
N ILE A 251 -12.01 14.32 -10.38
CA ILE A 251 -11.59 13.26 -9.46
C ILE A 251 -10.41 13.77 -8.64
N THR A 252 -10.56 13.71 -7.33
CA THR A 252 -9.61 14.24 -6.35
C THR A 252 -8.91 13.15 -5.54
N GLU A 253 -9.32 11.89 -5.69
CA GLU A 253 -8.81 10.78 -4.92
C GLU A 253 -8.97 9.44 -5.65
N MET A 254 -8.19 8.46 -5.23
CA MET A 254 -8.31 7.10 -5.72
C MET A 254 -9.53 6.43 -5.07
N PRO A 255 -10.33 5.66 -5.83
CA PRO A 255 -11.45 4.91 -5.26
C PRO A 255 -11.02 4.03 -4.09
N GLU A 256 -11.80 4.04 -3.00
CA GLU A 256 -11.48 3.34 -1.74
C GLU A 256 -11.18 1.85 -1.94
N ARG A 257 -11.97 1.17 -2.79
CA ARG A 257 -11.74 -0.24 -3.13
C ARG A 257 -10.30 -0.49 -3.62
N LEU A 258 -9.80 0.38 -4.50
CA LEU A 258 -8.44 0.24 -5.03
C LEU A 258 -7.41 0.52 -3.95
N LEU A 259 -7.70 1.48 -3.08
CA LEU A 259 -6.79 1.82 -1.98
C LEU A 259 -6.59 0.62 -1.07
N VAL A 260 -7.67 -0.11 -0.77
CA VAL A 260 -7.59 -1.38 -0.03
C VAL A 260 -6.75 -2.40 -0.80
N GLU A 261 -7.02 -2.63 -2.08
CA GLU A 261 -6.26 -3.59 -2.92
C GLU A 261 -4.75 -3.26 -2.94
N PHE A 262 -4.37 -2.00 -3.10
CA PHE A 262 -2.96 -1.58 -3.07
C PHE A 262 -2.34 -1.68 -1.67
N SER A 263 -3.11 -1.46 -0.62
CA SER A 263 -2.65 -1.61 0.77
C SER A 263 -2.40 -3.06 1.14
N GLU A 264 -3.24 -3.97 0.67
CA GLU A 264 -3.03 -5.41 0.77
C GLU A 264 -1.79 -5.83 -0.02
N SER A 265 -1.62 -5.35 -1.26
CA SER A 265 -0.42 -5.60 -2.07
C SER A 265 0.86 -5.10 -1.39
N PHE A 266 0.79 -3.97 -0.69
CA PHE A 266 1.92 -3.41 0.05
C PHE A 266 2.33 -4.28 1.25
N SER A 267 1.36 -4.82 2.00
CA SER A 267 1.60 -5.50 3.29
C SER A 267 1.70 -7.03 3.19
N ALA A 268 1.06 -7.64 2.19
CA ALA A 268 0.97 -9.09 2.05
C ALA A 268 2.33 -9.81 1.96
N PRO A 269 3.36 -9.32 1.25
CA PRO A 269 4.62 -10.06 1.13
C PRO A 269 5.33 -10.26 2.48
N LEU A 270 5.38 -9.22 3.31
CA LEU A 270 5.95 -9.35 4.66
C LEU A 270 5.12 -10.33 5.49
N ARG A 271 3.79 -10.18 5.47
CA ARG A 271 2.89 -11.07 6.21
C ARG A 271 3.12 -12.54 5.85
N GLU A 272 3.22 -12.85 4.57
CA GLU A 272 3.50 -14.20 4.08
C GLU A 272 4.85 -14.73 4.60
N ARG A 273 5.91 -13.91 4.52
CA ARG A 273 7.23 -14.29 5.05
C ARG A 273 7.21 -14.54 6.56
N LEU A 274 6.45 -13.75 7.33
CA LEU A 274 6.29 -13.96 8.76
C LEU A 274 5.56 -15.28 9.05
N VAL A 275 4.46 -15.56 8.34
CA VAL A 275 3.72 -16.83 8.48
C VAL A 275 4.62 -18.03 8.15
N ASN A 276 5.37 -17.96 7.05
CA ASN A 276 6.30 -19.01 6.66
C ASN A 276 7.42 -19.19 7.68
N THR A 277 7.97 -18.09 8.21
CA THR A 277 8.99 -18.13 9.27
C THR A 277 8.47 -18.80 10.53
N MET A 278 7.24 -18.50 10.96
CA MET A 278 6.60 -19.16 12.11
C MET A 278 6.48 -20.67 11.89
N ARG A 279 5.97 -21.07 10.71
CA ARG A 279 5.80 -22.49 10.34
C ARG A 279 7.14 -23.22 10.30
N SER A 280 8.14 -22.67 9.62
CA SER A 280 9.47 -23.27 9.51
C SER A 280 10.13 -23.41 10.87
N THR A 281 10.10 -22.35 11.68
CA THR A 281 10.67 -22.40 13.05
C THR A 281 10.00 -23.49 13.87
N VAL A 282 8.67 -23.57 13.93
CA VAL A 282 8.01 -24.66 14.69
C VAL A 282 8.39 -26.06 14.17
N SER A 283 8.62 -26.20 12.86
CA SER A 283 8.91 -27.49 12.22
C SER A 283 10.39 -27.93 12.37
N GLU A 284 11.31 -27.01 12.67
CA GLU A 284 12.74 -27.29 12.84
C GLU A 284 13.10 -27.98 14.17
N GLY A 285 12.12 -28.16 15.07
CA GLY A 285 12.33 -28.82 16.37
C GLY A 285 12.85 -30.26 16.26
N PRO A 286 13.24 -30.88 17.40
CA PRO A 286 12.79 -30.54 18.74
C PRO A 286 13.57 -29.40 19.40
N TYR A 287 12.89 -28.66 20.27
CA TYR A 287 13.49 -27.65 21.14
C TYR A 287 13.57 -28.20 22.57
N GLU A 288 14.61 -27.86 23.30
CA GLU A 288 14.84 -28.32 24.68
C GLU A 288 13.81 -27.74 25.65
N SER A 289 13.26 -26.56 25.34
CA SER A 289 12.22 -25.92 26.15
C SER A 289 11.37 -24.91 25.38
N ASN A 290 10.22 -24.55 25.94
CA ASN A 290 9.41 -23.43 25.45
C ASN A 290 10.16 -22.08 25.49
N ALA A 291 11.10 -21.92 26.42
CA ALA A 291 11.92 -20.70 26.52
C ALA A 291 12.90 -20.60 25.34
N GLU A 292 13.51 -21.72 24.96
CA GLU A 292 14.36 -21.80 23.78
C GLU A 292 13.58 -21.48 22.50
N LEU A 293 12.43 -22.14 22.29
CA LEU A 293 11.58 -21.87 21.14
C LEU A 293 11.12 -20.41 21.10
N THR A 294 10.76 -19.80 22.23
CA THR A 294 10.41 -18.37 22.30
C THR A 294 11.56 -17.49 21.82
N ARG A 295 12.80 -17.80 22.25
CA ARG A 295 14.00 -17.05 21.86
C ARG A 295 14.28 -17.17 20.36
N VAL A 296 14.23 -18.39 19.82
CA VAL A 296 14.46 -18.67 18.39
C VAL A 296 13.39 -17.99 17.53
N MET A 297 12.10 -18.14 17.89
CA MET A 297 10.97 -17.50 17.21
C MET A 297 11.10 -15.97 17.19
N GLY A 298 11.41 -15.36 18.34
CA GLY A 298 11.62 -13.91 18.42
C GLY A 298 12.79 -13.42 17.57
N ALA A 299 13.91 -14.15 17.57
CA ALA A 299 15.07 -13.82 16.75
C ALA A 299 14.77 -13.91 15.24
N ALA A 300 14.10 -14.99 14.81
CA ALA A 300 13.74 -15.22 13.41
C ALA A 300 12.76 -14.16 12.88
N LEU A 301 11.70 -13.85 13.64
CA LEU A 301 10.72 -12.83 13.23
C LEU A 301 11.34 -11.43 13.22
N GLY A 302 12.13 -11.08 14.23
CA GLY A 302 12.86 -9.80 14.24
C GLY A 302 13.83 -9.66 13.07
N ALA A 303 14.47 -10.75 12.64
CA ALA A 303 15.31 -10.75 11.45
C ALA A 303 14.52 -10.38 10.18
N ARG A 304 13.31 -10.94 10.00
CA ARG A 304 12.45 -10.60 8.85
C ARG A 304 11.99 -9.14 8.83
N PHE A 305 11.67 -8.56 9.98
CA PHE A 305 11.36 -7.13 10.05
C PHE A 305 12.57 -6.23 9.75
N ARG A 306 13.78 -6.62 10.18
CA ARG A 306 15.01 -5.88 9.88
C ARG A 306 15.37 -5.95 8.40
N GLU A 307 15.32 -7.14 7.81
CA GLU A 307 15.49 -7.37 6.37
C GLU A 307 14.50 -6.52 5.57
N TRP A 308 13.21 -6.67 5.83
CA TRP A 308 12.18 -5.93 5.10
C TRP A 308 12.39 -4.41 5.16
N ARG A 309 12.65 -3.83 6.34
CA ARG A 309 12.89 -2.38 6.48
C ARG A 309 14.19 -1.90 5.84
N GLY A 310 15.19 -2.78 5.74
CA GLY A 310 16.55 -2.47 5.32
C GLY A 310 16.81 -2.64 3.83
N SER A 311 16.25 -3.68 3.21
CA SER A 311 16.47 -4.01 1.80
C SER A 311 15.20 -3.89 0.95
N ASP A 312 14.08 -4.44 1.41
CA ASP A 312 12.97 -4.74 0.49
C ASP A 312 11.92 -3.63 0.41
N LEU A 313 11.74 -2.87 1.49
CA LEU A 313 10.65 -1.91 1.62
C LEU A 313 10.71 -0.81 0.56
N GLU A 314 11.91 -0.37 0.19
CA GLU A 314 12.09 0.72 -0.78
C GLU A 314 11.74 0.28 -2.19
N ASP A 315 12.28 -0.85 -2.64
CA ASP A 315 11.97 -1.42 -3.95
C ASP A 315 10.48 -1.76 -4.05
N HIS A 316 9.91 -2.40 -3.00
CA HIS A 316 8.49 -2.73 -2.97
C HIS A 316 7.59 -1.48 -3.03
N ALA A 317 7.97 -0.42 -2.32
CA ALA A 317 7.27 0.85 -2.38
C ALA A 317 7.32 1.47 -3.78
N ALA A 318 8.48 1.45 -4.44
CA ALA A 318 8.61 1.95 -5.81
C ALA A 318 7.71 1.17 -6.79
N TYR A 319 7.59 -0.15 -6.63
CA TYR A 319 6.73 -0.99 -7.47
C TYR A 319 5.25 -0.71 -7.26
N VAL A 320 4.80 -0.64 -5.99
CA VAL A 320 3.41 -0.33 -5.67
C VAL A 320 3.03 1.06 -6.19
N LEU A 321 3.90 2.07 -5.98
CA LEU A 321 3.63 3.42 -6.48
C LEU A 321 3.62 3.50 -8.01
N ALA A 322 4.48 2.74 -8.71
CA ALA A 322 4.43 2.65 -10.16
C ALA A 322 3.10 2.03 -10.65
N ALA A 323 2.63 0.97 -9.99
CA ALA A 323 1.34 0.36 -10.30
C ALA A 323 0.16 1.31 -10.01
N VAL A 324 0.23 2.11 -8.93
CA VAL A 324 -0.76 3.17 -8.62
C VAL A 324 -0.78 4.23 -9.72
N TYR A 325 0.39 4.71 -10.17
CA TYR A 325 0.50 5.68 -11.25
C TYR A 325 -0.14 5.14 -12.54
N THR A 326 0.21 3.91 -12.91
CA THR A 326 -0.34 3.22 -14.08
C THR A 326 -1.85 3.05 -13.97
N ARG A 327 -2.36 2.76 -12.78
CA ARG A 327 -3.80 2.69 -12.55
C ARG A 327 -4.48 4.04 -12.78
N GLY A 328 -3.83 5.13 -12.37
CA GLY A 328 -4.25 6.50 -12.72
C GLY A 328 -4.32 6.71 -14.23
N CYS A 329 -3.29 6.31 -14.97
CA CYS A 329 -3.29 6.40 -16.43
C CYS A 329 -4.45 5.60 -17.05
N TYR A 330 -4.63 4.35 -16.61
CA TYR A 330 -5.68 3.47 -17.09
C TYR A 330 -7.08 4.05 -16.83
N ASP A 331 -7.35 4.54 -15.62
CA ASP A 331 -8.65 5.09 -15.24
C ASP A 331 -8.97 6.43 -15.93
N ALA A 332 -7.95 7.16 -16.39
CA ALA A 332 -8.12 8.41 -17.12
C ALA A 332 -8.44 8.22 -18.61
N ALA A 333 -8.11 7.07 -19.18
CA ALA A 333 -8.52 6.74 -20.55
C ALA A 333 -10.03 6.52 -20.65
N GLY A 334 -10.64 7.03 -21.73
CA GLY A 334 -12.07 6.86 -21.99
C GLY A 334 -12.44 5.38 -22.25
N PRO A 335 -13.73 5.02 -22.11
CA PRO A 335 -14.20 3.71 -22.55
C PRO A 335 -13.96 3.54 -24.06
N GLY A 336 -13.63 2.31 -24.49
CA GLY A 336 -13.41 1.99 -25.91
C GLY A 336 -12.10 2.53 -26.52
N VAL A 337 -11.27 3.25 -25.76
CA VAL A 337 -9.97 3.75 -26.23
C VAL A 337 -8.96 2.60 -26.30
N CYS A 338 -8.20 2.51 -27.39
CA CYS A 338 -7.05 1.61 -27.47
C CYS A 338 -5.91 2.14 -26.59
N LEU A 339 -5.33 1.26 -25.78
CA LEU A 339 -4.22 1.54 -24.90
C LEU A 339 -2.97 0.86 -25.46
N LYS A 340 -1.87 1.59 -25.49
CA LYS A 340 -0.54 1.06 -25.75
C LYS A 340 0.18 0.78 -24.44
N TRP A 341 0.70 -0.44 -24.30
CA TRP A 341 1.61 -0.78 -23.20
C TRP A 341 2.97 -0.15 -23.45
N VAL A 342 3.53 0.46 -22.41
CA VAL A 342 4.84 1.12 -22.45
C VAL A 342 5.76 0.45 -21.46
N ALA A 343 6.78 -0.25 -21.97
CA ALA A 343 7.83 -0.86 -21.18
C ALA A 343 8.57 0.18 -20.33
N ASP A 344 9.05 -0.21 -19.13
CA ASP A 344 9.85 0.69 -18.30
C ASP A 344 11.19 1.01 -18.97
N GLU A 345 11.88 -0.05 -19.36
CA GLU A 345 13.08 -0.08 -20.18
C GLU A 345 12.93 -1.28 -21.11
N THR A 346 13.29 -1.13 -22.39
CA THR A 346 13.23 -2.23 -23.37
C THR A 346 14.08 -3.41 -22.90
N GLY A 347 13.55 -4.63 -22.98
CA GLY A 347 14.26 -5.85 -22.59
C GLY A 347 14.34 -6.13 -21.08
N ARG A 348 13.83 -5.23 -20.22
CA ARG A 348 13.77 -5.50 -18.76
C ARG A 348 12.55 -6.34 -18.36
N CYS A 349 11.50 -6.33 -19.17
CA CYS A 349 10.24 -7.03 -18.90
C CYS A 349 9.79 -7.74 -20.18
N PRO A 350 10.02 -9.06 -20.32
CA PRO A 350 9.62 -9.82 -21.52
C PRO A 350 8.13 -9.64 -21.83
N ASP A 351 7.27 -9.75 -20.80
CA ASP A 351 5.83 -9.55 -20.94
C ASP A 351 5.47 -8.14 -21.43
N ALA A 352 6.27 -7.12 -21.09
CA ALA A 352 6.00 -5.76 -21.55
C ALA A 352 6.39 -5.55 -23.01
N ASP A 353 7.43 -6.22 -23.49
CA ASP A 353 7.82 -6.16 -24.89
C ASP A 353 6.75 -6.85 -25.74
N ASP A 354 6.20 -7.99 -25.29
CA ASP A 354 5.07 -8.66 -25.95
C ASP A 354 3.79 -7.81 -25.91
N ASN A 355 3.45 -7.24 -24.76
CA ASN A 355 2.27 -6.37 -24.63
C ASN A 355 2.40 -5.06 -25.41
N ALA A 356 3.61 -4.61 -25.72
CA ALA A 356 3.84 -3.39 -26.49
C ALA A 356 3.63 -3.59 -28.00
N LEU A 357 3.55 -4.84 -28.48
CA LEU A 357 3.35 -5.16 -29.90
C LEU A 357 1.96 -4.77 -30.40
N GLU A 358 0.93 -4.89 -29.56
CA GLU A 358 -0.47 -4.70 -29.96
C GLU A 358 -1.22 -3.76 -29.00
N PRO A 359 -1.66 -2.58 -29.47
CA PRO A 359 -2.59 -1.75 -28.70
C PRO A 359 -3.89 -2.50 -28.41
N THR A 360 -4.37 -2.41 -27.18
CA THR A 360 -5.54 -3.18 -26.71
C THR A 360 -6.63 -2.25 -26.23
N ILE A 361 -7.89 -2.53 -26.59
CA ILE A 361 -9.05 -1.74 -26.12
C ILE A 361 -9.12 -1.81 -24.59
N LYS A 362 -9.28 -0.66 -23.94
CA LYS A 362 -9.43 -0.57 -22.48
C LYS A 362 -10.46 -1.59 -21.97
N GLY A 363 -10.06 -2.39 -20.99
CA GLY A 363 -10.89 -3.44 -20.38
C GLY A 363 -10.63 -4.84 -20.93
N HIS A 364 -10.09 -4.96 -22.15
CA HIS A 364 -9.61 -6.22 -22.71
C HIS A 364 -8.22 -6.58 -22.16
N ALA A 365 -7.89 -7.85 -22.23
CA ALA A 365 -6.57 -8.34 -21.89
C ALA A 365 -5.57 -8.06 -23.01
N PHE A 366 -4.39 -7.58 -22.66
CA PHE A 366 -3.22 -7.55 -23.51
C PHE A 366 -2.73 -8.99 -23.80
N PRO A 367 -1.80 -9.21 -24.76
CA PRO A 367 -1.30 -10.54 -25.14
C PRO A 367 -0.91 -11.45 -23.97
N THR A 368 -0.31 -10.93 -22.89
CA THR A 368 0.07 -11.74 -21.72
C THR A 368 -1.05 -11.92 -20.68
N GLY A 369 -2.27 -11.46 -20.97
CA GLY A 369 -3.49 -11.71 -20.19
C GLY A 369 -3.90 -10.59 -19.23
N GLN A 370 -3.01 -9.63 -18.92
CA GLN A 370 -3.33 -8.52 -18.00
C GLN A 370 -4.09 -7.40 -18.73
N LYS A 371 -4.99 -6.71 -18.03
CA LYS A 371 -5.74 -5.56 -18.58
C LYS A 371 -4.93 -4.27 -18.61
N TYR A 372 -3.95 -4.17 -17.72
CA TYR A 372 -3.02 -3.05 -17.57
C TYR A 372 -1.84 -3.52 -16.68
N PRO A 373 -0.69 -2.82 -16.69
CA PRO A 373 0.45 -3.17 -15.84
C PRO A 373 0.12 -3.05 -14.35
N PRO A 374 0.80 -3.81 -13.46
CA PRO A 374 2.01 -4.60 -13.70
C PRO A 374 1.75 -5.97 -14.34
N ALA A 375 2.70 -6.46 -15.14
CA ALA A 375 2.68 -7.84 -15.66
C ALA A 375 3.16 -8.86 -14.61
N HIS A 376 4.16 -8.48 -13.80
CA HIS A 376 4.78 -9.30 -12.77
C HIS A 376 5.23 -8.42 -11.58
N PRO A 377 5.57 -9.01 -10.42
CA PRO A 377 6.19 -8.27 -9.32
C PRO A 377 7.44 -7.53 -9.80
N GLY A 378 7.58 -6.25 -9.48
CA GLY A 378 8.69 -5.41 -9.94
C GLY A 378 8.46 -4.66 -11.26
N CYS A 379 7.37 -4.93 -11.97
CA CYS A 379 7.05 -4.26 -13.23
C CYS A 379 6.66 -2.79 -12.99
N ARG A 380 7.37 -1.85 -13.62
CA ARG A 380 7.11 -0.41 -13.55
C ARG A 380 6.44 0.14 -14.81
N CYS A 381 6.07 -0.73 -15.75
CA CYS A 381 5.45 -0.33 -17.01
C CYS A 381 4.15 0.45 -16.80
N PHE A 382 3.75 1.22 -17.80
CA PHE A 382 2.52 2.00 -17.78
C PHE A 382 1.76 1.91 -19.11
N VAL A 383 0.55 2.43 -19.15
CA VAL A 383 -0.28 2.49 -20.36
C VAL A 383 -0.57 3.93 -20.76
N ILE A 384 -0.67 4.15 -22.07
CA ILE A 384 -1.07 5.42 -22.66
C ILE A 384 -2.16 5.19 -23.72
N PRO A 385 -3.05 6.16 -23.96
CA PRO A 385 -3.93 6.13 -25.14
C PRO A 385 -3.11 6.02 -26.41
N ASP A 386 -3.51 5.11 -27.29
CA ASP A 386 -2.93 4.99 -28.61
C ASP A 386 -3.39 6.16 -29.48
N GLY A 387 -2.43 6.91 -30.01
CA GLY A 387 -2.67 8.19 -30.69
C GLY A 387 -3.45 8.10 -31.99
N GLU A 388 -3.56 6.89 -32.53
CA GLU A 388 -4.25 6.58 -33.78
C GLU A 388 -5.70 6.15 -33.58
N SER A 389 -6.14 6.00 -32.32
CA SER A 389 -7.50 5.58 -31.99
C SER A 389 -8.51 6.69 -32.30
N LYS A 390 -9.10 6.64 -33.50
CA LYS A 390 -10.39 7.25 -33.76
C LYS A 390 -11.36 6.64 -32.76
N SER A 391 -11.92 7.47 -31.88
CA SER A 391 -13.00 7.09 -30.98
C SER A 391 -14.05 6.30 -31.77
N VAL A 392 -14.24 5.02 -31.43
CA VAL A 392 -15.38 4.26 -31.95
C VAL A 392 -16.61 4.98 -31.42
N PRO A 393 -17.52 5.47 -32.28
CA PRO A 393 -18.71 6.16 -31.79
C PRO A 393 -19.54 5.19 -30.94
N GLU A 394 -19.91 5.63 -29.74
CA GLU A 394 -20.93 5.00 -28.91
C GLU A 394 -22.17 4.74 -29.77
N GLY A 395 -22.52 3.47 -29.97
CA GLY A 395 -23.68 3.11 -30.78
C GLY A 395 -23.65 1.78 -31.51
N LYS A 396 -22.61 0.95 -31.36
CA LYS A 396 -22.66 -0.45 -31.81
C LYS A 396 -22.52 -1.39 -30.62
N SER A 397 -23.66 -1.88 -30.15
CA SER A 397 -23.76 -3.11 -29.38
C SER A 397 -23.04 -4.23 -30.14
N LEU A 398 -21.92 -4.70 -29.63
CA LEU A 398 -21.33 -5.96 -30.08
C LEU A 398 -22.16 -7.11 -29.52
N PRO A 399 -22.41 -8.18 -30.31
CA PRO A 399 -23.28 -9.27 -29.88
C PRO A 399 -22.64 -10.05 -28.74
N ALA A 400 -23.45 -10.35 -27.73
CA ALA A 400 -23.13 -11.36 -26.74
C ALA A 400 -22.99 -12.73 -27.44
N ASN A 401 -21.78 -13.28 -27.47
CA ASN A 401 -21.41 -14.71 -27.43
C ASN A 401 -20.07 -14.95 -28.14
N ALA A 402 -19.03 -15.24 -27.36
CA ALA A 402 -18.02 -16.29 -27.58
C ALA A 402 -17.09 -16.35 -26.36
#